data_AF-A0A8I3ML09-F1
#
_entry.id   AF-A0A8I3ML09-F1
#
_cell.length_a   1.000
_cell.length_b   1.000
_cell.length_c   1.000
_cell.angle_alpha   90.00
_cell.angle_beta   90.00
_cell.angle_gamma   90.00
#
_symmetry.space_group_name_H-M   'P 1'
#
loop_
_entity.id
_entity.type
_entity.pdbx_description
1 polymer ?
#
loop_
_entity_poly.entity_id
_entity_poly.type
_entity_poly.pdbx_seq_one_letter_code
_entity_poly.pdbx_strand_id
1 'polypeptide(L)'
;MKSLASWLSLAVCMSGLKAELISHLNPPVLEFVNSTCVFPFMFGDTIYYNCISVHSDYDWCSLDKKFRGRWRYCTGEDPPKCTFPFFFRSKLFHKCTKEGYILNWSWCSLTKNYNQDRKWKKCSPHNL
;
A
#
# COMPACT_ATOMS: atom_id res chain seq x y z
N MET A 1 -2.61 74.34 40.93
CA MET A 1 -3.90 73.68 41.22
C MET A 1 -3.75 72.19 40.93
N LYS A 2 -4.15 71.37 41.90
CA LYS A 2 -4.04 69.90 41.94
C LYS A 2 -5.27 69.26 41.28
N SER A 3 -5.12 68.09 40.65
CA SER A 3 -6.01 66.90 40.71
C SER A 3 -5.60 65.99 39.55
N LEU A 4 -4.93 64.84 39.70
CA LEU A 4 -5.27 63.54 40.30
C LEU A 4 -6.51 62.82 39.72
N ALA A 5 -6.21 61.57 39.30
CA ALA A 5 -7.03 60.37 39.16
C ALA A 5 -7.91 60.20 37.90
N SER A 6 -7.59 59.20 37.09
CA SER A 6 -8.44 57.99 37.07
C SER A 6 -7.69 56.77 36.57
N TRP A 7 -7.57 55.77 37.45
CA TRP A 7 -7.26 54.38 37.13
C TRP A 7 -8.47 53.74 36.48
N LEU A 8 -8.30 53.08 35.33
CA LEU A 8 -9.04 51.87 35.02
C LEU A 8 -8.09 50.89 34.30
N SER A 9 -7.76 49.84 35.04
CA SER A 9 -7.09 48.65 34.56
C SER A 9 -7.87 48.01 33.43
N LEU A 10 -7.22 47.72 32.32
CA LEU A 10 -7.53 46.55 31.52
C LEU A 10 -6.22 45.83 31.23
N ALA A 11 -5.86 44.93 32.14
CA ALA A 11 -5.01 43.81 31.82
C ALA A 11 -5.76 42.98 30.77
N VAL A 12 -5.53 43.29 29.49
CA VAL A 12 -6.06 42.48 28.38
C VAL A 12 -5.09 41.32 28.17
N CYS A 13 -5.62 40.14 28.45
CA CYS A 13 -5.11 38.80 28.27
C CYS A 13 -3.79 38.65 27.48
N MET A 14 -2.76 38.19 28.19
CA MET A 14 -1.74 37.33 27.60
C MET A 14 -2.41 36.05 27.09
N SER A 15 -2.74 36.00 25.81
CA SER A 15 -3.00 34.74 25.13
C SER A 15 -2.38 34.74 23.74
N GLY A 16 -1.17 34.17 23.69
CA GLY A 16 -0.62 33.52 22.51
C GLY A 16 -0.15 34.44 21.39
N LEU A 17 1.02 35.06 21.55
CA LEU A 17 1.80 35.48 20.39
C LEU A 17 2.26 34.22 19.66
N LYS A 18 1.44 33.80 18.69
CA LYS A 18 1.87 33.31 17.39
C LYS A 18 2.93 32.18 17.47
N ALA A 19 2.48 30.99 17.84
CA ALA A 19 3.18 29.75 17.49
C ALA A 19 3.00 29.46 15.98
N GLU A 20 3.52 30.34 15.12
CA GLU A 20 3.61 30.14 13.67
C GLU A 20 5.05 30.37 13.22
N LEU A 21 6.01 29.57 13.69
CA LEU A 21 7.31 29.47 13.01
C LEU A 21 8.16 28.23 13.36
N ILE A 22 7.56 27.07 13.65
CA ILE A 22 8.30 25.79 13.70
C ILE A 22 7.64 24.72 12.82
N SER A 23 6.86 25.12 11.81
CA SER A 23 6.41 24.19 10.76
C SER A 23 7.47 23.91 9.69
N HIS A 24 8.62 24.62 9.71
CA HIS A 24 9.60 24.60 8.62
C HIS A 24 10.89 23.83 8.93
N LEU A 25 11.07 23.26 10.13
CA LEU A 25 12.33 22.58 10.47
C LEU A 25 12.18 21.14 10.95
N ASN A 26 10.97 20.61 10.99
CA ASN A 26 10.73 19.17 10.86
C ASN A 26 9.30 19.02 10.34
N PRO A 27 9.08 18.73 9.04
CA PRO A 27 7.80 18.18 8.64
C PRO A 27 7.50 17.00 9.56
N PRO A 28 6.26 16.81 10.06
CA PRO A 28 5.89 15.51 10.62
C PRO A 28 6.31 14.51 9.55
N VAL A 29 7.20 13.58 9.90
CA VAL A 29 7.65 12.54 8.97
C VAL A 29 6.37 11.87 8.51
N LEU A 30 5.94 12.27 7.32
CA LEU A 30 4.71 11.86 6.72
C LEU A 30 4.82 10.34 6.66
N GLU A 31 3.89 9.63 7.30
CA GLU A 31 3.78 8.15 7.29
C GLU A 31 3.52 7.57 5.88
N PHE A 32 3.98 8.24 4.82
CA PHE A 32 3.99 7.75 3.45
C PHE A 32 5.24 6.90 3.15
N VAL A 33 6.23 6.86 4.04
CA VAL A 33 7.47 6.11 3.85
C VAL A 33 7.36 4.67 4.38
N ASN A 34 6.32 3.92 4.00
CA ASN A 34 6.36 2.45 3.78
C ASN A 34 5.03 1.81 3.32
N SER A 35 4.13 2.53 2.66
CA SER A 35 2.87 1.92 2.23
C SER A 35 3.08 1.08 0.95
N THR A 36 3.33 -0.21 1.12
CA THR A 36 3.45 -1.20 0.05
C THR A 36 2.07 -1.71 -0.40
N CYS A 37 1.96 -2.15 -1.65
CA CYS A 37 0.77 -2.85 -2.12
C CYS A 37 0.43 -4.05 -1.22
N VAL A 38 -0.85 -4.17 -0.84
CA VAL A 38 -1.35 -5.33 -0.11
C VAL A 38 -1.96 -6.30 -1.10
N PHE A 39 -1.35 -7.48 -1.24
CA PHE A 39 -1.91 -8.57 -2.02
C PHE A 39 -2.26 -9.77 -1.13
N PRO A 40 -3.42 -10.41 -1.33
CA PRO A 40 -4.52 -9.92 -2.15
C PRO A 40 -5.29 -8.77 -1.48
N PHE A 41 -5.92 -7.90 -2.28
CA PHE A 41 -6.86 -6.88 -1.81
C PHE A 41 -8.24 -7.02 -2.45
N MET A 42 -9.28 -6.62 -1.72
CA MET A 42 -10.66 -6.56 -2.20
C MET A 42 -10.98 -5.17 -2.73
N PHE A 43 -11.46 -5.09 -3.97
CA PHE A 43 -12.02 -3.88 -4.57
C PHE A 43 -13.38 -4.23 -5.20
N GLY A 44 -14.44 -3.55 -4.75
CA GLY A 44 -15.81 -4.05 -4.93
C GLY A 44 -15.97 -5.45 -4.32
N ASP A 45 -16.55 -6.36 -5.08
CA ASP A 45 -16.74 -7.77 -4.70
C ASP A 45 -15.65 -8.69 -5.25
N THR A 46 -14.57 -8.12 -5.81
CA THR A 46 -13.49 -8.89 -6.44
C THR A 46 -12.21 -8.84 -5.62
N ILE A 47 -11.56 -10.01 -5.48
CA ILE A 47 -10.24 -10.15 -4.85
C ILE A 47 -9.17 -10.12 -5.94
N TYR A 48 -8.25 -9.16 -5.83
CA TYR A 48 -7.13 -8.97 -6.75
C TYR A 48 -5.81 -9.37 -6.11
N TYR A 49 -4.99 -10.10 -6.86
CA TYR A 49 -3.71 -10.66 -6.41
C TYR A 49 -2.50 -9.94 -7.00
N ASN A 50 -2.74 -8.96 -7.86
CA ASN A 50 -1.77 -8.17 -8.61
C ASN A 50 -2.31 -6.76 -8.80
N CYS A 51 -1.48 -5.85 -9.31
CA CYS A 51 -1.91 -4.51 -9.72
C CYS A 51 -3.00 -4.59 -10.80
N ILE A 52 -3.94 -3.66 -10.76
CA ILE A 52 -5.08 -3.63 -11.68
C ILE A 52 -5.18 -2.26 -12.34
N SER A 53 -5.75 -2.21 -13.54
CA SER A 53 -6.06 -0.98 -14.28
C SER A 53 -7.57 -0.67 -14.25
N VAL A 54 -8.30 -1.24 -13.29
CA VAL A 54 -9.76 -1.01 -13.19
C VAL A 54 -10.00 0.48 -12.89
N HIS A 55 -10.74 1.14 -13.78
CA HIS A 55 -11.05 2.58 -13.72
C HIS A 55 -9.80 3.50 -13.72
N SER A 56 -8.70 3.07 -14.33
CA SER A 56 -7.46 3.85 -14.40
C SER A 56 -6.67 3.48 -15.65
N ASP A 57 -6.01 4.46 -16.28
CA ASP A 57 -5.08 4.21 -17.38
C ASP A 57 -3.77 3.57 -16.91
N TYR A 58 -3.48 3.66 -15.61
CA TYR A 58 -2.29 3.11 -14.98
C TYR A 58 -2.64 2.01 -13.98
N ASP A 59 -1.76 1.02 -13.88
CA ASP A 59 -1.86 -0.05 -12.89
C ASP A 59 -1.71 0.50 -11.47
N TRP A 60 -2.62 0.10 -10.59
CA TRP A 60 -2.66 0.51 -9.19
C TRP A 60 -2.96 -0.67 -8.26
N CYS A 61 -2.71 -0.46 -6.97
CA CYS A 61 -3.01 -1.42 -5.92
C CYS A 61 -3.59 -0.73 -4.70
N SER A 62 -4.32 -1.48 -3.87
CA SER A 62 -4.71 -0.99 -2.55
C SER A 62 -3.59 -1.17 -1.52
N LEU A 63 -3.56 -0.24 -0.58
CA LEU A 63 -2.71 -0.30 0.61
C LEU A 63 -3.43 -1.01 1.78
N ASP A 64 -4.64 -1.50 1.54
CA ASP A 64 -5.50 -2.18 2.51
C ASP A 64 -5.99 -3.51 1.94
N LYS A 65 -6.19 -4.51 2.80
CA LYS A 65 -6.81 -5.79 2.38
C LYS A 65 -8.25 -5.62 1.88
N LYS A 66 -9.01 -4.69 2.46
CA LYS A 66 -10.33 -4.27 1.99
C LYS A 66 -10.19 -2.80 1.60
N PHE A 67 -10.48 -2.47 0.35
CA PHE A 67 -10.29 -1.11 -0.16
C PHE A 67 -11.04 -0.08 0.69
N ARG A 68 -10.28 0.87 1.24
CA ARG A 68 -10.78 1.99 2.07
C ARG A 68 -10.49 3.35 1.44
N GLY A 69 -10.16 3.37 0.16
CA GLY A 69 -9.73 4.58 -0.55
C GLY A 69 -8.24 4.86 -0.50
N ARG A 70 -7.43 4.06 0.21
CA ARG A 70 -5.96 4.14 0.15
C ARG A 70 -5.42 3.25 -0.96
N TRP A 71 -4.75 3.90 -1.91
CA TRP A 71 -4.16 3.26 -3.07
C TRP A 71 -2.94 4.04 -3.56
N ARG A 72 -2.15 3.41 -4.43
CA ARG A 72 -1.13 4.07 -5.22
C ARG A 72 -0.93 3.37 -6.55
N TYR A 73 -0.30 4.06 -7.50
CA TYR A 73 0.18 3.43 -8.72
C TYR A 73 1.29 2.43 -8.42
N CYS A 74 1.28 1.32 -9.14
CA CYS A 74 2.28 0.29 -9.02
C CYS A 74 3.57 0.68 -9.73
N THR A 75 4.68 0.18 -9.20
CA THR A 75 6.00 0.25 -9.83
C THR A 75 6.54 -1.16 -10.07
N GLY A 76 7.73 -1.28 -10.65
CA GLY A 76 8.42 -2.57 -10.78
C GLY A 76 8.72 -3.26 -9.44
N GLU A 77 8.57 -2.56 -8.33
CA GLU A 77 8.77 -3.06 -6.96
C GLU A 77 7.50 -3.68 -6.35
N ASP A 78 6.38 -3.67 -7.09
CA ASP A 78 5.10 -4.24 -6.68
C ASP A 78 4.73 -5.56 -7.38
N PRO A 79 5.66 -6.50 -7.65
CA PRO A 79 5.26 -7.72 -8.28
C PRO A 79 4.40 -8.53 -7.29
N PRO A 80 3.34 -9.18 -7.78
CA PRO A 80 2.57 -10.10 -6.95
C PRO A 80 3.50 -11.21 -6.42
N LYS A 81 3.30 -11.67 -5.19
CA LYS A 81 4.17 -12.68 -4.57
C LYS A 81 3.64 -14.08 -4.81
N CYS A 82 4.55 -15.02 -5.08
CA CYS A 82 4.21 -16.43 -5.10
C CYS A 82 3.74 -16.88 -3.72
N THR A 83 2.75 -17.74 -3.67
CA THR A 83 2.37 -18.46 -2.45
C THR A 83 3.06 -19.82 -2.47
N PHE A 84 3.89 -20.11 -1.46
CA PHE A 84 4.53 -21.41 -1.28
C PHE A 84 4.18 -22.03 0.08
N PRO A 85 3.97 -23.36 0.15
CA PRO A 85 3.74 -24.23 -1.01
C PRO A 85 2.38 -23.94 -1.67
N PHE A 86 2.27 -24.24 -2.97
CA PHE A 86 0.99 -24.25 -3.66
C PHE A 86 0.67 -25.63 -4.25
N PHE A 87 -0.62 -25.94 -4.30
CA PHE A 87 -1.13 -27.20 -4.80
C PHE A 87 -1.53 -27.10 -6.28
N PHE A 88 -0.96 -27.98 -7.10
CA PHE A 88 -1.26 -28.09 -8.53
C PHE A 88 -1.19 -29.56 -8.97
N ARG A 89 -2.20 -30.05 -9.70
CA ARG A 89 -2.27 -31.44 -10.24
C ARG A 89 -1.85 -32.53 -9.22
N SER A 90 -2.44 -32.49 -8.02
CA SER A 90 -2.17 -33.45 -6.95
C SER A 90 -0.74 -33.41 -6.37
N LYS A 91 0.01 -32.34 -6.61
CA LYS A 91 1.37 -32.13 -6.08
C LYS A 91 1.50 -30.79 -5.37
N LEU A 92 2.37 -30.73 -4.37
CA LEU A 92 2.78 -29.50 -3.70
C LEU A 92 4.08 -28.98 -4.29
N PHE A 93 4.10 -27.70 -4.66
CA PHE A 93 5.27 -27.01 -5.20
C PHE A 93 5.77 -25.97 -4.20
N HIS A 94 7.05 -26.08 -3.83
CA HIS A 94 7.73 -25.15 -2.91
C HIS A 94 8.58 -24.10 -3.62
N LYS A 95 8.67 -24.18 -4.95
CA LYS A 95 9.38 -23.25 -5.83
C LYS A 95 8.65 -23.14 -7.16
N CYS A 96 9.10 -22.23 -8.01
CA CYS A 96 8.54 -22.11 -9.35
C CYS A 96 8.69 -23.42 -10.13
N THR A 97 7.66 -23.77 -10.90
CA THR A 97 7.62 -24.98 -11.72
C THR A 97 7.43 -24.63 -13.18
N LYS A 98 7.88 -25.51 -14.07
CA LYS A 98 7.58 -25.45 -15.51
C LYS A 98 6.48 -26.43 -15.91
N GLU A 99 6.02 -27.25 -14.95
CA GLU A 99 5.01 -28.27 -15.20
C GLU A 99 3.71 -27.65 -15.72
N GLY A 100 3.16 -28.24 -16.78
CA GLY A 100 1.89 -27.79 -17.37
C GLY A 100 1.98 -26.59 -18.31
N TYR A 101 3.17 -26.03 -18.59
CA TYR A 101 3.35 -24.92 -19.54
C TYR A 101 4.21 -25.32 -20.75
N ILE A 102 3.73 -24.97 -21.95
CA ILE A 102 4.33 -25.39 -23.25
C ILE A 102 5.62 -24.61 -23.57
N LEU A 103 5.73 -23.34 -23.15
CA LEU A 103 6.80 -22.42 -23.56
C LEU A 103 8.03 -22.41 -22.63
N ASN A 104 8.25 -23.48 -21.84
CA ASN A 104 9.41 -23.64 -20.94
C ASN A 104 9.59 -22.51 -19.89
N TRP A 105 8.58 -21.66 -19.68
CA TRP A 105 8.59 -20.63 -18.64
C TRP A 105 8.24 -21.21 -17.28
N SER A 106 9.00 -20.82 -16.26
CA SER A 106 8.66 -21.15 -14.88
C SER A 106 7.57 -20.23 -14.36
N TRP A 107 6.70 -20.77 -13.52
CA TRP A 107 5.56 -20.08 -12.94
C TRP A 107 5.34 -20.51 -11.50
N CYS A 108 4.59 -19.70 -10.76
CA CYS A 108 4.15 -20.03 -9.40
C CYS A 108 2.70 -19.59 -9.21
N SER A 109 1.98 -20.24 -8.29
CA SER A 109 0.64 -19.78 -7.92
C SER A 109 0.70 -18.56 -7.00
N LEU A 110 -0.30 -17.69 -7.11
CA LEU A 110 -0.53 -16.59 -6.17
C LEU A 110 -1.39 -17.02 -4.98
N THR A 111 -1.85 -18.29 -4.97
CA THR A 111 -2.79 -18.86 -4.00
C THR A 111 -2.31 -20.22 -3.51
N LYS A 112 -2.87 -20.72 -2.41
CA LYS A 112 -2.53 -22.06 -1.89
C LYS A 112 -3.02 -23.19 -2.81
N ASN A 113 -4.16 -23.01 -3.48
CA ASN A 113 -4.76 -24.04 -4.34
C ASN A 113 -4.94 -23.53 -5.77
N TYR A 114 -3.93 -23.72 -6.62
CA TYR A 114 -4.00 -23.29 -8.02
C TYR A 114 -5.15 -23.98 -8.77
N ASN A 115 -5.44 -25.25 -8.47
CA ASN A 115 -6.47 -26.00 -9.19
C ASN A 115 -7.85 -25.34 -9.05
N GLN A 116 -8.12 -24.73 -7.89
CA GLN A 116 -9.35 -24.00 -7.61
C GLN A 116 -9.29 -22.55 -8.11
N ASP A 117 -8.24 -21.82 -7.72
CA ASP A 117 -8.22 -20.35 -7.87
C ASP A 117 -7.67 -19.91 -9.24
N ARG A 118 -6.84 -20.75 -9.86
CA ARG A 118 -6.18 -20.51 -11.16
C ARG A 118 -5.44 -19.16 -11.24
N LYS A 119 -4.95 -18.66 -10.10
CA LYS A 119 -4.13 -17.43 -10.01
C LYS A 119 -2.65 -17.78 -10.00
N TRP A 120 -1.89 -17.14 -10.88
CA TRP A 120 -0.47 -17.41 -11.07
C TRP A 120 0.27 -16.20 -11.62
N LYS A 121 1.60 -16.26 -11.57
CA LYS A 121 2.48 -15.35 -12.31
C LYS A 121 3.65 -16.09 -12.92
N LYS A 122 4.25 -15.51 -13.96
CA LYS A 122 5.55 -15.94 -14.47
C LYS A 122 6.62 -15.63 -13.41
N CYS A 123 7.53 -16.57 -13.20
CA CYS A 123 8.69 -16.34 -12.36
C CYS A 123 9.80 -15.67 -13.16
N SER A 124 10.53 -14.76 -12.50
CA SER A 124 11.74 -14.17 -13.08
C SER A 124 12.83 -15.24 -13.21
N PRO A 125 13.63 -15.23 -14.29
CA PRO A 125 14.68 -16.23 -14.52
C PRO A 125 15.79 -16.23 -13.45
N HIS A 126 15.90 -15.17 -12.64
CA HIS A 126 16.97 -15.00 -11.64
C HIS A 126 16.66 -15.57 -10.24
N ASN A 127 15.47 -16.12 -9.99
CA ASN A 127 15.07 -16.64 -8.66
C ASN A 127 14.77 -18.16 -8.71
N LEU A 128 15.69 -18.94 -9.30
CA LEU A 128 15.62 -20.40 -9.35
C LEU A 128 16.20 -21.06 -8.10
#